data_AF-A0A6J1S4Y9-F1
#
_entry.id   AF-A0A6J1S4Y9-F1
#
_cell.length_a   1.000
_cell.length_b   1.000
_cell.length_c   1.000
_cell.angle_alpha   90.00
_cell.angle_beta   90.00
_cell.angle_gamma   90.00
#
_symmetry.space_group_name_H-M   'P 1'
#
loop_
_entity.id
_entity.type
_entity.pdbx_description
1 polymer ?
#
loop_
_entity_poly.entity_id
_entity_poly.type
_entity_poly.pdbx_seq_one_letter_code
_entity_poly.pdbx_strand_id
1 'polypeptide(L)'
;MAVIRSFCSAFSIRLGSIIVGAVCLMQAVAMEVACLVGLQDVHMVSQNLNEFMFERDFLFASSFLNSIKKNPEPFLVGTLIILLVYSFSCILLIVGALKLNVWLVVPFVAVEFLRLCANLAILVAGMLILKKNSLDLGPLMGGSCGGGFFMLLMIYLWTCPLSLAQELLRRRREDRPKGSPVRVLNGAALTDATALEAKLWRHTTHVTQYPYVSQYPSYRGYPIYIE
;
A
#
# COMPACT_ATOMS: atom_id res chain seq x y z
N MET A 1 28.44 -12.85 4.44
CA MET A 1 27.76 -11.67 5.04
C MET A 1 26.53 -11.17 4.26
N ALA A 2 26.47 -11.30 2.92
CA ALA A 2 25.32 -10.81 2.14
C ALA A 2 23.97 -11.50 2.45
N VAL A 3 23.99 -12.80 2.74
CA VAL A 3 22.77 -13.59 3.03
C VAL A 3 22.08 -13.15 4.32
N ILE A 4 22.85 -12.89 5.39
CA ILE A 4 22.32 -12.44 6.69
C ILE A 4 21.68 -11.04 6.57
N ARG A 5 22.28 -10.13 5.79
CA ARG A 5 21.70 -8.80 5.52
C ARG A 5 20.38 -8.90 4.74
N SER A 6 20.32 -9.76 3.74
CA SER A 6 19.09 -9.98 2.96
C SER A 6 17.96 -10.57 3.80
N PHE A 7 18.28 -11.55 4.66
CA PHE A 7 17.30 -12.16 5.56
C PHE A 7 16.77 -11.16 6.61
N CYS A 8 17.68 -10.40 7.24
CA CYS A 8 17.32 -9.40 8.24
C CYS A 8 16.48 -8.26 7.63
N SER A 9 16.79 -7.83 6.40
CA SER A 9 16.01 -6.83 5.69
C SER A 9 14.61 -7.34 5.32
N ALA A 10 14.49 -8.57 4.80
CA ALA A 10 13.20 -9.14 4.45
C ALA A 10 12.30 -9.37 5.67
N PHE A 11 12.87 -9.75 6.82
CA PHE A 11 12.12 -9.90 8.07
C PHE A 11 11.66 -8.55 8.62
N SER A 12 12.54 -7.56 8.63
CA SER A 12 12.22 -6.20 9.10
C SER A 12 11.09 -5.55 8.28
N ILE A 13 11.11 -5.69 6.95
CA ILE A 13 10.08 -5.13 6.06
C ILE A 13 8.70 -5.79 6.30
N ARG A 14 8.68 -7.10 6.57
CA ARG A 14 7.43 -7.83 6.89
C ARG A 14 6.84 -7.36 8.21
N LEU A 15 7.67 -7.33 9.26
CA LEU A 15 7.23 -6.91 10.59
C LEU A 15 6.77 -5.45 10.58
N GLY A 16 7.50 -4.57 9.87
CA GLY A 16 7.09 -3.18 9.65
C GLY A 16 5.72 -3.07 8.97
N SER A 17 5.47 -3.86 7.92
CA SER A 17 4.18 -3.83 7.21
C SER A 17 3.02 -4.36 8.05
N ILE A 18 3.26 -5.36 8.93
CA ILE A 18 2.27 -5.86 9.88
C ILE A 18 1.93 -4.80 10.92
N ILE A 19 2.95 -4.14 11.48
CA ILE A 19 2.75 -3.06 12.46
C ILE A 19 1.96 -1.91 11.83
N VAL A 20 2.32 -1.48 10.61
CA VAL A 20 1.59 -0.44 9.88
C VAL A 20 0.14 -0.87 9.65
N GLY A 21 -0.10 -2.10 9.21
CA GLY A 21 -1.45 -2.64 9.04
C GLY A 21 -2.27 -2.63 10.33
N ALA A 22 -1.67 -3.01 11.46
CA ALA A 22 -2.33 -3.00 12.76
C ALA A 22 -2.66 -1.58 13.25
N VAL A 23 -1.73 -0.63 13.11
CA VAL A 23 -1.95 0.78 13.47
C VAL A 23 -3.05 1.40 12.60
N CYS A 24 -3.02 1.16 11.29
CA CYS A 24 -4.06 1.62 10.36
C CYS A 24 -5.43 1.01 10.69
N LEU A 25 -5.48 -0.27 11.07
CA LEU A 25 -6.70 -0.94 11.47
C LEU A 25 -7.27 -0.34 12.77
N MET A 26 -6.43 -0.12 13.79
CA MET A 26 -6.86 0.55 15.02
C MET A 26 -7.41 1.96 14.74
N GLN A 27 -6.75 2.72 13.86
CA GLN A 27 -7.23 4.03 13.45
C GLN A 27 -8.59 3.95 12.72
N ALA A 28 -8.76 2.97 11.82
CA ALA A 28 -10.01 2.77 11.10
C ALA A 28 -11.16 2.44 12.06
N VAL A 29 -10.94 1.49 12.98
CA VAL A 29 -11.94 1.11 13.99
C VAL A 29 -12.31 2.29 14.90
N ALA A 30 -11.34 3.09 15.32
CA ALA A 30 -11.62 4.29 16.13
C ALA A 30 -12.50 5.29 15.36
N MET A 31 -12.25 5.48 14.07
CA MET A 31 -13.08 6.35 13.21
C MET A 31 -14.46 5.75 12.93
N GLU A 32 -14.57 4.43 12.77
CA GLU A 32 -15.85 3.74 12.63
C GLU A 32 -16.72 3.92 13.88
N VAL A 33 -16.15 3.74 15.07
CA VAL A 33 -16.85 3.97 16.35
C VAL A 33 -17.29 5.43 16.46
N ALA A 34 -16.42 6.39 16.14
CA ALA A 34 -16.79 7.80 16.13
C ALA A 34 -17.93 8.10 15.15
N CYS A 35 -17.93 7.48 13.98
CA CYS A 35 -18.98 7.62 12.98
C CYS A 35 -20.31 6.99 13.43
N LEU A 36 -20.27 5.84 14.09
CA LEU A 36 -21.45 5.18 14.67
C LEU A 36 -22.09 6.02 15.78
N VAL A 37 -21.28 6.59 16.68
CA VAL A 37 -21.77 7.53 17.70
C VAL A 37 -22.38 8.77 17.03
N GLY A 38 -21.73 9.30 15.99
CA GLY A 38 -22.27 10.43 15.22
C GLY A 38 -23.59 10.11 14.49
N LEU A 39 -23.82 8.85 14.12
CA LEU A 39 -25.07 8.41 13.49
C LEU A 39 -26.21 8.28 14.51
N GLN A 40 -25.92 7.95 15.76
CA GLN A 40 -26.93 7.91 16.84
C GLN A 40 -27.41 9.32 17.19
N ASP A 41 -26.49 10.30 17.23
CA ASP A 41 -26.77 11.69 17.59
C ASP A 41 -26.59 12.66 16.40
N VAL A 42 -27.35 12.43 15.33
CA VAL A 42 -27.28 13.25 14.10
C VAL A 42 -27.48 14.74 14.36
N HIS A 43 -28.31 15.09 15.34
CA HIS A 43 -28.54 16.49 15.75
C HIS A 43 -27.29 17.15 16.35
N MET A 44 -26.52 16.41 17.16
CA MET A 44 -25.25 16.90 17.73
C MET A 44 -24.22 17.13 16.62
N VAL A 45 -24.13 16.20 15.67
CA VAL A 45 -23.24 16.34 14.50
C VAL A 45 -23.61 17.57 13.68
N SER A 46 -24.91 17.79 13.43
CA SER A 46 -25.38 18.97 12.71
C SER A 46 -25.10 20.27 13.47
N GLN A 47 -25.20 20.30 14.79
CA GLN A 47 -24.88 21.49 15.59
C GLN A 47 -23.37 21.80 15.58
N ASN A 48 -22.52 20.80 15.82
CA ASN A 48 -21.07 20.95 15.78
C ASN A 48 -20.58 21.40 14.39
N LEU A 49 -21.17 20.86 13.31
CA LEU A 49 -20.90 21.32 11.95
C LEU A 49 -21.31 22.77 11.72
N ASN A 50 -22.41 23.21 12.33
CA ASN A 50 -22.91 24.57 12.16
C ASN A 50 -22.01 25.58 12.88
N GLU A 51 -21.54 25.27 14.09
CA GLU A 51 -20.53 26.07 14.79
C GLU A 51 -19.22 26.12 13.99
N PHE A 52 -18.75 24.98 13.49
CA PHE A 52 -17.51 24.91 12.70
C PHE A 52 -17.61 25.66 11.37
N MET A 53 -18.80 25.67 10.75
CA MET A 53 -19.09 26.41 9.51
C MET A 53 -19.20 27.91 9.75
N PHE A 54 -19.81 28.34 10.85
CA PHE A 54 -20.03 29.75 11.15
C PHE A 54 -18.72 30.48 11.50
N GLU A 55 -17.75 29.77 12.09
CA GLU A 55 -16.42 30.32 12.36
C GLU A 55 -15.46 30.31 11.16
N ARG A 56 -15.73 29.51 10.12
CA ARG A 56 -14.77 29.29 9.03
C ARG A 56 -15.49 29.36 7.68
N ASP A 57 -15.43 30.51 7.02
CA ASP A 57 -15.93 30.72 5.66
C ASP A 57 -15.17 29.85 4.63
N PHE A 58 -15.57 28.59 4.51
CA PHE A 58 -15.09 27.65 3.52
C PHE A 58 -15.66 28.00 2.14
N LEU A 59 -15.11 29.00 1.46
CA LEU A 59 -15.56 29.37 0.10
C LEU A 59 -15.49 28.21 -0.91
N PHE A 60 -14.57 27.26 -0.74
CA PHE A 60 -14.43 26.09 -1.63
C PHE A 60 -15.30 24.90 -1.22
N ALA A 61 -15.59 24.73 0.08
CA ALA A 61 -16.38 23.62 0.57
C ALA A 61 -17.82 24.00 0.93
N SER A 62 -18.22 25.27 0.82
CA SER A 62 -19.56 25.76 1.15
C SER A 62 -20.67 25.00 0.43
N SER A 63 -20.48 24.67 -0.85
CA SER A 63 -21.44 23.88 -1.62
C SER A 63 -21.52 22.42 -1.15
N PHE A 64 -20.38 21.84 -0.78
CA PHE A 64 -20.29 20.47 -0.27
C PHE A 64 -20.85 20.36 1.16
N LEU A 65 -20.47 21.29 2.03
CA LEU A 65 -20.92 21.37 3.41
C LEU A 65 -22.40 21.73 3.51
N ASN A 66 -22.93 22.58 2.62
CA ASN A 66 -24.37 22.81 2.54
C ASN A 66 -25.13 21.56 2.09
N SER A 67 -24.53 20.73 1.23
CA SER A 67 -25.11 19.44 0.84
C SER A 67 -25.12 18.45 2.00
N ILE A 68 -24.04 18.39 2.79
CA ILE A 68 -23.96 17.59 4.02
C ILE A 68 -24.97 18.08 5.06
N LYS A 69 -25.10 19.40 5.24
CA LYS A 69 -26.04 20.00 6.19
C LYS A 69 -27.49 19.67 5.85
N LYS A 70 -27.84 19.59 4.56
CA LYS A 70 -29.21 19.30 4.13
C LYS A 70 -29.62 17.86 4.44
N ASN A 71 -28.70 16.91 4.33
CA ASN A 71 -28.93 15.49 4.67
C ASN A 71 -27.62 14.85 5.16
N PRO A 72 -27.32 14.89 6.48
CA PRO A 72 -26.08 14.35 7.03
C PRO A 72 -26.06 12.81 7.03
N GLU A 73 -27.21 12.17 7.18
CA GLU A 73 -27.34 10.72 7.30
C GLU A 73 -26.73 9.92 6.12
N PRO A 74 -27.06 10.18 4.84
CA PRO A 74 -26.45 9.44 3.72
C PRO A 74 -24.93 9.67 3.62
N PHE A 75 -24.44 10.83 4.09
CA PHE A 75 -23.02 11.13 4.11
C PHE A 75 -22.27 10.33 5.19
N LEU A 76 -22.83 10.23 6.39
CA LEU A 76 -22.27 9.37 7.44
C LEU A 76 -22.29 7.90 7.03
N VAL A 77 -23.41 7.41 6.48
CA VAL A 77 -23.52 6.03 6.00
C VAL A 77 -22.50 5.76 4.89
N GLY A 78 -22.35 6.67 3.92
CA GLY A 78 -21.34 6.56 2.87
C GLY A 78 -19.92 6.51 3.42
N THR A 79 -19.62 7.35 4.41
CA THR A 79 -18.31 7.38 5.09
C THR A 79 -18.03 6.07 5.82
N LEU A 80 -19.03 5.51 6.51
CA LEU A 80 -18.93 4.22 7.18
C LEU A 80 -18.63 3.08 6.20
N ILE A 81 -19.28 3.04 5.04
CA ILE A 81 -19.01 2.04 3.99
C ILE A 81 -17.56 2.15 3.50
N ILE A 82 -17.06 3.37 3.29
CA ILE A 82 -15.66 3.60 2.87
C ILE A 82 -14.69 3.11 3.96
N LEU A 83 -14.98 3.40 5.23
CA LEU A 83 -14.16 2.95 6.37
C LEU A 83 -14.14 1.41 6.47
N LEU A 84 -15.27 0.74 6.27
CA LEU A 84 -15.32 -0.74 6.26
C LEU A 84 -14.46 -1.35 5.14
N VAL A 85 -14.53 -0.78 3.93
CA VAL A 85 -13.68 -1.21 2.80
C VAL A 85 -12.20 -0.97 3.11
N TYR A 86 -11.89 0.13 3.81
CA TYR A 86 -10.54 0.44 4.25
C TYR A 86 -10.04 -0.54 5.34
N SER A 87 -10.85 -0.84 6.34
CA SER A 87 -10.58 -1.86 7.37
C SER A 87 -10.33 -3.23 6.73
N PHE A 88 -11.13 -3.63 5.75
CA PHE A 88 -10.90 -4.85 4.98
C PHE A 88 -9.56 -4.84 4.24
N SER A 89 -9.20 -3.70 3.64
CA SER A 89 -7.90 -3.53 2.97
C SER A 89 -6.73 -3.64 3.95
N CYS A 90 -6.87 -3.16 5.19
CA CYS A 90 -5.86 -3.34 6.24
C CYS A 90 -5.65 -4.82 6.60
N ILE A 91 -6.74 -5.59 6.70
CA ILE A 91 -6.68 -7.04 6.94
C ILE A 91 -5.98 -7.74 5.76
N LEU A 92 -6.30 -7.36 4.52
CA LEU A 92 -5.62 -7.88 3.33
C LEU A 92 -4.12 -7.59 3.35
N LEU A 93 -3.68 -6.42 3.83
CA LEU A 93 -2.26 -6.12 4.01
C LEU A 93 -1.59 -7.08 5.00
N ILE A 94 -2.20 -7.29 6.16
CA ILE A 94 -1.65 -8.19 7.20
C ILE A 94 -1.55 -9.62 6.65
N VAL A 95 -2.62 -10.12 6.01
CA VAL A 95 -2.63 -11.44 5.37
C VAL A 95 -1.63 -11.51 4.21
N GLY A 96 -1.50 -10.45 3.43
CA GLY A 96 -0.55 -10.32 2.33
C GLY A 96 0.90 -10.33 2.81
N ALA A 97 1.18 -9.72 3.95
CA ALA A 97 2.50 -9.76 4.60
C ALA A 97 2.83 -11.15 5.14
N LEU A 98 1.84 -11.88 5.67
CA LEU A 98 2.01 -13.26 6.14
C LEU A 98 2.18 -14.27 4.99
N LYS A 99 1.36 -14.17 3.94
CA LYS A 99 1.36 -15.08 2.78
C LYS A 99 2.33 -14.68 1.67
N LEU A 100 3.00 -13.53 1.78
CA LEU A 100 3.93 -12.99 0.78
C LEU A 100 3.33 -12.90 -0.63
N ASN A 101 2.04 -12.56 -0.71
CA ASN A 101 1.35 -12.46 -1.98
C ASN A 101 1.15 -11.00 -2.37
N VAL A 102 1.77 -10.61 -3.48
CA VAL A 102 1.78 -9.23 -3.97
C VAL A 102 0.37 -8.72 -4.30
N TRP A 103 -0.51 -9.60 -4.79
CA TRP A 103 -1.86 -9.24 -5.21
C TRP A 103 -2.73 -8.76 -4.05
N LEU A 104 -2.43 -9.17 -2.81
CA LEU A 104 -3.14 -8.74 -1.62
C LEU A 104 -2.62 -7.39 -1.08
N VAL A 105 -1.35 -7.06 -1.34
CA VAL A 105 -0.71 -5.84 -0.83
C VAL A 105 -0.99 -4.63 -1.72
N VAL A 106 -1.03 -4.83 -3.05
CA VAL A 106 -1.27 -3.76 -4.04
C VAL A 106 -2.55 -2.95 -3.79
N PRO A 107 -3.74 -3.53 -3.53
CA PRO A 107 -4.94 -2.73 -3.31
C PRO A 107 -4.82 -1.81 -2.09
N PHE A 108 -4.21 -2.28 -1.01
CA PHE A 108 -3.96 -1.45 0.18
C PHE A 108 -3.06 -0.25 -0.14
N VAL A 109 -1.96 -0.47 -0.86
CA VAL A 109 -1.02 0.61 -1.23
C VAL A 109 -1.70 1.68 -2.08
N ALA A 110 -2.60 1.28 -2.98
CA ALA A 110 -3.36 2.21 -3.82
C ALA A 110 -4.36 3.04 -3.01
N VAL A 111 -5.10 2.40 -2.09
CA VAL A 111 -6.05 3.10 -1.21
C VAL A 111 -5.33 4.07 -0.28
N GLU A 112 -4.19 3.68 0.30
CA GLU A 112 -3.41 4.59 1.14
C GLU A 112 -2.81 5.77 0.37
N PHE A 113 -2.42 5.56 -0.89
CA PHE A 113 -1.96 6.66 -1.73
C PHE A 113 -3.10 7.70 -1.94
N LEU A 114 -4.32 7.23 -2.21
CA LEU A 114 -5.48 8.11 -2.32
C LEU A 114 -5.76 8.84 -0.99
N ARG A 115 -5.64 8.14 0.14
CA ARG A 115 -5.79 8.74 1.48
C ARG A 115 -4.74 9.81 1.76
N LEU A 116 -3.49 9.60 1.34
CA LEU A 116 -2.42 10.61 1.43
C LEU A 116 -2.74 11.86 0.61
N CYS A 117 -3.23 11.69 -0.62
CA CYS A 117 -3.66 12.82 -1.44
C CYS A 117 -4.82 13.60 -0.79
N ALA A 118 -5.80 12.90 -0.23
CA ALA A 118 -6.91 13.52 0.49
C ALA A 118 -6.43 14.30 1.73
N ASN A 119 -5.55 13.71 2.55
CA ASN A 119 -4.96 14.38 3.71
C ASN A 119 -4.13 15.61 3.32
N LEU A 120 -3.39 15.54 2.20
CA LEU A 120 -2.68 16.70 1.67
C LEU A 120 -3.66 17.82 1.30
N ALA A 121 -4.76 17.49 0.62
CA ALA A 121 -5.80 18.46 0.27
C ALA A 121 -6.45 19.09 1.52
N ILE A 122 -6.75 18.28 2.55
CA ILE A 122 -7.28 18.74 3.84
C ILE A 122 -6.27 19.67 4.53
N LEU A 123 -4.98 19.30 4.55
CA LEU A 123 -3.94 20.13 5.16
C LEU A 123 -3.82 21.49 4.46
N VAL A 124 -3.79 21.50 3.13
CA VAL A 124 -3.74 22.74 2.33
C VAL A 124 -4.99 23.58 2.57
N ALA A 125 -6.18 22.98 2.56
CA ALA A 125 -7.42 23.67 2.89
C ALA A 125 -7.37 24.26 4.32
N GLY A 126 -6.88 23.49 5.29
CA GLY A 126 -6.64 23.91 6.67
C GLY A 126 -5.77 25.17 6.77
N MET A 127 -4.63 25.18 6.06
CA MET A 127 -3.74 26.35 6.02
C MET A 127 -4.39 27.57 5.40
N LEU A 128 -5.17 27.39 4.32
CA LEU A 128 -5.88 28.49 3.67
C LEU A 128 -6.91 29.14 4.59
N ILE A 129 -7.57 28.36 5.45
CA ILE A 129 -8.55 28.86 6.41
C ILE A 129 -7.86 29.60 7.55
N LEU A 130 -6.78 29.02 8.10
CA LEU A 130 -6.00 29.68 9.15
C LEU A 130 -5.49 31.04 8.68
N LYS A 131 -5.05 31.14 7.43
CA LYS A 131 -4.62 32.40 6.83
C LYS A 131 -5.73 33.46 6.75
N LYS A 132 -7.00 33.06 6.60
CA LYS A 132 -8.14 33.99 6.52
C LYS A 132 -8.66 34.40 7.90
N ASN A 133 -8.70 33.47 8.85
CA ASN A 133 -9.33 33.69 10.14
C ASN A 133 -8.37 34.26 11.20
N SER A 134 -7.06 34.00 11.06
CA SER A 134 -6.05 34.44 12.02
C SER A 134 -5.05 35.37 11.34
N LEU A 135 -5.03 36.63 11.78
CA LEU A 135 -3.98 37.60 11.43
C LEU A 135 -2.66 37.36 12.17
N ASP A 136 -2.66 36.45 13.15
CA ASP A 136 -1.47 36.10 13.92
C ASP A 136 -0.59 35.08 13.20
N LEU A 137 0.70 35.42 13.09
CA LEU A 137 1.72 34.62 12.40
C LEU A 137 1.99 33.27 13.09
N GLY A 138 1.80 33.22 14.42
CA GLY A 138 2.16 32.09 15.27
C GLY A 138 1.39 30.79 14.96
N PRO A 139 0.05 30.79 15.04
CA PRO A 139 -0.77 29.61 14.72
C PRO A 139 -0.56 29.10 13.29
N LEU A 140 -0.30 30.00 12.34
CA LEU A 140 -0.02 29.64 10.95
C LEU A 140 1.29 28.86 10.82
N MET A 141 2.35 29.33 11.49
CA MET A 141 3.65 28.65 11.50
C MET A 141 3.57 27.31 12.23
N GLY A 142 2.92 27.27 13.40
CA GLY A 142 2.71 26.05 14.17
C GLY A 142 1.90 24.99 13.40
N GLY A 143 0.80 25.40 12.77
CA GLY A 143 0.00 24.53 11.92
C GLY A 143 0.82 23.96 10.75
N SER A 144 1.58 24.80 10.05
CA SER A 144 2.39 24.35 8.90
C SER A 144 3.46 23.33 9.29
N CYS A 145 4.13 23.55 10.43
CA CYS A 145 5.17 22.66 10.93
C CYS A 145 4.58 21.33 11.43
N GLY A 146 3.51 21.39 12.24
CA GLY A 146 2.83 20.20 12.75
C GLY A 146 2.19 19.37 11.65
N GLY A 147 1.51 20.02 10.70
CA GLY A 147 0.93 19.37 9.54
C GLY A 147 1.97 18.75 8.61
N GLY A 148 3.09 19.43 8.39
CA GLY A 148 4.23 18.88 7.65
C GLY A 148 4.81 17.63 8.32
N PHE A 149 5.04 17.66 9.63
CA PHE A 149 5.52 16.51 10.39
C PHE A 149 4.54 15.32 10.36
N PHE A 150 3.24 15.61 10.47
CA PHE A 150 2.19 14.60 10.32
C PHE A 150 2.18 13.96 8.93
N MET A 151 2.32 14.76 7.86
CA MET A 151 2.39 14.25 6.49
C MET A 151 3.66 13.42 6.25
N LEU A 152 4.80 13.82 6.80
CA LEU A 152 6.05 13.04 6.77
C LEU A 152 5.87 11.67 7.42
N LEU A 153 5.21 11.62 8.59
CA LEU A 153 4.88 10.37 9.27
C LEU A 153 3.99 9.49 8.39
N MET A 154 2.93 10.05 7.79
CA MET A 154 2.02 9.29 6.93
C MET A 154 2.71 8.75 5.67
N ILE A 155 3.58 9.54 5.04
CA ILE A 155 4.41 9.10 3.90
C ILE A 155 5.34 7.98 4.34
N TYR A 156 5.95 8.09 5.52
CA TYR A 156 6.80 7.03 6.06
C TYR A 156 6.01 5.72 6.25
N LEU A 157 4.82 5.77 6.86
CA LEU A 157 3.95 4.60 7.00
C LEU A 157 3.59 3.98 5.65
N TRP A 158 3.38 4.79 4.60
CA TRP A 158 3.06 4.30 3.26
C TRP A 158 4.25 3.66 2.53
N THR A 159 5.47 4.17 2.75
CA THR A 159 6.67 3.60 2.11
C THR A 159 7.01 2.19 2.61
N CYS A 160 6.63 1.82 3.84
CA CYS A 160 6.78 0.46 4.37
C CYS A 160 6.09 -0.63 3.51
N PRO A 161 4.75 -0.62 3.33
CA PRO A 161 4.06 -1.60 2.49
C PRO A 161 4.45 -1.48 1.00
N LEU A 162 4.84 -0.29 0.54
CA LEU A 162 5.39 -0.11 -0.81
C LEU A 162 6.70 -0.89 -0.99
N SER A 163 7.61 -0.80 0.00
CA SER A 163 8.88 -1.55 -0.02
C SER A 163 8.64 -3.07 -0.01
N LEU A 164 7.64 -3.54 0.75
CA LEU A 164 7.22 -4.94 0.74
C LEU A 164 6.71 -5.35 -0.65
N ALA A 165 5.84 -4.54 -1.25
CA ALA A 165 5.31 -4.80 -2.59
C ALA A 165 6.43 -4.86 -3.64
N GLN A 166 7.41 -3.96 -3.57
CA GLN A 166 8.56 -3.95 -4.48
C GLN A 166 9.42 -5.21 -4.35
N GLU A 167 9.72 -5.64 -3.12
CA GLU A 167 10.52 -6.86 -2.87
C GLU A 167 9.77 -8.12 -3.35
N LEU A 168 8.45 -8.19 -3.15
CA LEU A 168 7.62 -9.29 -3.65
C LEU A 168 7.55 -9.31 -5.18
N LEU A 169 7.43 -8.15 -5.83
CA LEU A 169 7.48 -8.05 -7.29
C LEU A 169 8.86 -8.46 -7.83
N ARG A 170 9.94 -8.08 -7.14
CA ARG A 170 11.30 -8.46 -7.50
C ARG A 170 11.48 -9.98 -7.46
N ARG A 171 11.07 -10.62 -6.36
CA ARG A 171 11.11 -12.09 -6.22
C ARG A 171 10.31 -12.79 -7.32
N ARG A 172 9.09 -12.32 -7.59
CA ARG A 172 8.24 -12.87 -8.66
C ARG A 172 8.87 -12.76 -10.05
N ARG A 173 9.65 -11.71 -10.32
CA ARG A 173 10.38 -11.55 -11.59
C ARG A 173 11.56 -12.51 -11.70
N GLU A 174 12.21 -12.85 -10.58
CA GLU A 174 13.31 -13.79 -10.53
C GLU A 174 12.83 -15.24 -10.66
N ASP A 175 11.66 -15.56 -10.07
CA ASP A 175 11.02 -16.88 -10.18
C ASP A 175 10.38 -17.13 -11.55
N ARG A 176 10.11 -16.09 -12.35
CA ARG A 176 9.70 -16.33 -13.75
C ARG A 176 10.89 -16.93 -14.48
N PRO A 177 10.79 -18.18 -15.00
CA PRO A 177 11.87 -18.75 -15.78
C PRO A 177 12.14 -17.76 -16.92
N LYS A 178 13.35 -17.19 -16.93
CA LYS A 178 13.86 -16.51 -18.12
C LYS A 178 13.63 -17.50 -19.23
N GLY A 179 12.74 -17.14 -20.17
CA GLY A 179 12.50 -17.95 -21.36
C GLY A 179 13.84 -18.47 -21.82
N SER A 180 13.90 -19.78 -21.98
CA SER A 180 15.05 -20.53 -22.46
C SER A 180 15.81 -19.64 -23.44
N PRO A 181 17.13 -19.42 -23.29
CA PRO A 181 17.85 -18.73 -24.35
C PRO A 181 17.51 -19.48 -25.63
N VAL A 182 16.85 -18.81 -26.56
CA VAL A 182 16.74 -19.30 -27.93
C VAL A 182 18.19 -19.45 -28.36
N ARG A 183 18.72 -20.66 -28.26
CA ARG A 183 19.93 -21.04 -28.99
C ARG A 183 19.51 -20.89 -30.43
N VAL A 184 19.81 -19.73 -31.00
CA VAL A 184 19.98 -19.60 -32.44
C VAL A 184 21.20 -20.47 -32.73
N LEU A 185 20.95 -21.76 -32.91
CA LEU A 185 21.93 -22.71 -33.39
C LEU A 185 22.14 -22.31 -34.85
N ASN A 186 23.31 -21.74 -35.13
CA ASN A 186 23.83 -21.39 -36.44
C ASN A 186 23.14 -22.12 -37.60
N GLY A 187 22.22 -21.43 -38.27
CA GLY A 187 21.95 -21.56 -39.71
C GLY A 187 21.71 -22.94 -40.32
N ALA A 188 21.31 -23.96 -39.56
CA ALA A 188 21.00 -25.28 -40.10
C ALA A 188 19.51 -25.59 -39.93
N ALA A 189 18.78 -25.55 -41.05
CA ALA A 189 17.46 -26.15 -41.16
C ALA A 189 17.58 -27.65 -40.81
N LEU A 190 17.00 -28.07 -39.68
CA LEU A 190 16.80 -29.48 -39.36
C LEU A 190 15.34 -29.69 -38.98
N THR A 191 14.51 -29.81 -40.02
CA THR A 191 13.29 -30.61 -40.01
C THR A 191 13.64 -32.03 -39.57
N ASP A 192 13.63 -32.32 -38.26
CA ASP A 192 13.58 -33.70 -37.70
C ASP A 192 13.57 -33.77 -36.15
N ALA A 193 13.42 -32.65 -35.43
CA ALA A 193 13.43 -32.67 -33.96
C ALA A 193 12.17 -33.27 -33.31
N THR A 194 11.06 -33.40 -34.05
CA THR A 194 9.79 -33.94 -33.53
C THR A 194 9.77 -35.46 -33.38
N ALA A 195 10.70 -36.20 -34.02
CA ALA A 195 10.77 -37.66 -33.92
C ALA A 195 11.56 -38.16 -32.69
N LEU A 196 12.50 -37.35 -32.17
CA LEU A 196 13.35 -37.75 -31.04
C LEU A 196 12.70 -37.49 -29.67
N GLU A 197 11.90 -36.42 -29.54
CA GLU A 197 11.20 -36.11 -28.29
C GLU A 197 10.10 -37.14 -27.96
N ALA A 198 9.40 -37.69 -28.97
CA ALA A 198 8.37 -38.71 -28.75
C ALA A 198 8.93 -40.06 -28.22
N LYS A 199 10.25 -40.28 -28.33
CA LYS A 199 10.91 -41.51 -27.86
C LYS A 199 11.45 -41.38 -26.43
N LEU A 200 11.67 -40.15 -25.93
CA LEU A 200 12.21 -39.91 -24.59
C LEU A 200 11.13 -39.89 -23.48
N TRP A 201 9.87 -39.61 -23.83
CA TRP A 201 8.75 -39.55 -22.87
C TRP A 201 8.16 -40.92 -22.48
N ARG A 202 8.66 -42.03 -23.04
CA ARG A 202 8.07 -43.36 -22.82
C ARG A 202 8.68 -44.16 -21.66
N HIS A 203 9.70 -43.64 -20.96
CA HIS A 203 10.43 -44.42 -19.94
C HIS A 203 10.57 -43.82 -18.55
N THR A 204 9.90 -42.72 -18.21
CA THR A 204 10.08 -42.08 -16.89
C THR A 204 8.75 -41.80 -16.20
N THR A 205 8.02 -42.88 -15.89
CA THR A 205 6.96 -42.88 -14.87
C THR A 205 7.53 -43.43 -13.56
N HIS A 206 7.22 -42.73 -12.46
CA HIS A 206 7.55 -43.00 -11.05
C HIS A 206 8.84 -42.38 -10.49
N VAL A 207 8.75 -41.11 -10.03
CA VAL A 207 9.26 -40.71 -8.71
C VAL A 207 8.38 -39.58 -8.15
N THR A 208 7.78 -39.84 -6.99
CA THR A 208 7.07 -38.91 -6.10
C THR A 208 8.01 -38.03 -5.27
N GLN A 209 7.47 -36.93 -4.74
CA GLN A 209 7.92 -36.10 -3.59
C GLN A 209 8.69 -34.79 -3.88
N TYR A 210 8.02 -33.68 -3.59
CA TYR A 210 8.62 -32.42 -3.13
C TYR A 210 9.22 -32.62 -1.73
N PRO A 211 10.33 -31.93 -1.35
CA PRO A 211 10.22 -30.52 -0.91
C PRO A 211 11.36 -29.60 -1.40
N TYR A 212 11.00 -28.32 -1.51
CA TYR A 212 11.84 -27.12 -1.36
C TYR A 212 13.36 -27.35 -1.22
N VAL A 213 14.10 -27.14 -2.30
CA VAL A 213 15.51 -26.73 -2.25
C VAL A 213 15.63 -25.44 -3.06
N SER A 214 15.84 -24.33 -2.35
CA SER A 214 16.22 -23.05 -2.93
C SER A 214 17.61 -23.17 -3.58
N GLN A 215 17.65 -23.47 -4.87
CA GLN A 215 18.86 -23.28 -5.68
C GLN A 215 18.99 -21.79 -6.00
N TYR A 216 19.84 -21.09 -5.26
CA TYR A 216 20.33 -19.78 -5.68
C TYR A 216 21.33 -19.96 -6.84
N PRO A 217 21.23 -19.18 -7.93
CA PRO A 217 22.17 -19.27 -9.04
C PRO A 217 23.54 -18.73 -8.63
N SER A 218 24.57 -19.52 -8.96
CA SER A 218 25.99 -19.23 -8.77
C SER A 218 26.39 -17.80 -9.16
N TYR A 219 27.14 -17.15 -8.27
CA TYR A 219 27.95 -15.98 -8.58
C TYR A 219 28.93 -16.33 -9.71
N ARG A 220 28.79 -15.66 -10.86
CA ARG A 220 29.86 -15.60 -11.88
C ARG A 220 31.06 -14.88 -11.25
N GLY A 221 32.12 -15.62 -10.97
CA GLY A 221 33.44 -15.03 -10.77
C GLY A 221 33.87 -14.34 -12.07
N TYR A 222 34.24 -13.07 -11.99
CA TYR A 222 35.00 -12.41 -13.04
C TYR A 222 36.46 -12.86 -12.93
N PRO A 223 37.11 -13.29 -14.03
CA PRO A 223 38.55 -13.50 -14.01
C PRO A 223 39.24 -12.14 -13.90
N ILE A 224 39.96 -11.95 -12.80
CA ILE A 224 40.91 -10.86 -12.63
C ILE A 224 42.13 -11.26 -13.46
N TYR A 225 42.35 -10.58 -14.59
CA TYR A 225 43.63 -10.63 -15.27
C TYR A 225 44.59 -9.72 -14.51
N ILE A 226 45.63 -10.33 -13.95
CA ILE A 226 46.81 -9.62 -13.45
C ILE A 226 47.79 -9.63 -14.62
N GLU A 227 48.05 -8.45 -15.19
CA GLU A 227 49.26 -8.19 -15.99
C GLU A 227 50.42 -7.83 -15.05
#